data_AF-A0A1Y5RHW8-F1
#
_entry.id   AF-A0A1Y5RHW8-F1
#
_cell.length_a   1.000
_cell.length_b   1.000
_cell.length_c   1.000
_cell.angle_alpha   90.00
_cell.angle_beta   90.00
_cell.angle_gamma   90.00
#
_symmetry.space_group_name_H-M   'P 1'
#
loop_
_entity.id
_entity.type
_entity.pdbx_description
1 polymer ?
#
loop_
_entity_poly.entity_id
_entity_poly.type
_entity_poly.pdbx_seq_one_letter_code
_entity_poly.pdbx_strand_id
1 'polypeptide(L)'
;MRKSALLCLCFLAACSDKANHLGNPLLLPFNAVSNAVGNAAYANRRAKVEVFVKTNHPALMSDLRAGGGPTLTAAFDLANVPASVRAPHTLQMQSDAALYQTNYAALITAIMVVSNV
;
A
#
# COMPACT_ATOMS: atom_id res chain seq x y z
N MET A 1 5.77 -40.77 25.81
CA MET A 1 6.75 -40.01 25.00
C MET A 1 6.02 -39.15 23.99
N ARG A 2 5.61 -37.91 24.32
CA ARG A 2 4.91 -37.01 23.37
C ARG A 2 4.77 -35.54 23.79
N LYS A 3 5.49 -35.10 24.83
CA LYS A 3 5.40 -33.71 25.33
C LYS A 3 6.71 -32.90 25.18
N SER A 4 7.84 -33.57 24.97
CA SER A 4 9.16 -32.92 24.90
C SER A 4 9.53 -32.36 23.52
N ALA A 5 8.78 -32.71 22.47
CA ALA A 5 9.10 -32.28 21.10
C ALA A 5 8.71 -30.82 20.82
N LEU A 6 7.75 -30.26 21.57
CA LEU A 6 7.28 -28.88 21.34
C LEU A 6 8.25 -27.82 21.86
N LEU A 7 9.05 -28.14 22.89
CA LEU A 7 9.96 -27.19 23.53
C LEU A 7 11.21 -26.90 22.68
N CYS A 8 11.55 -27.80 21.75
CA CYS A 8 12.78 -27.70 20.96
C CYS A 8 12.68 -26.75 19.76
N LEU A 9 11.48 -26.38 19.31
CA LEU A 9 11.29 -25.47 18.17
C LEU A 9 11.47 -23.98 18.52
N CYS A 10 11.42 -23.59 19.79
CA CYS A 10 11.52 -22.18 20.18
C CYS A 10 12.96 -21.62 20.16
N PHE A 11 13.98 -22.48 20.15
CA PHE A 11 15.38 -22.06 20.30
C PHE A 11 16.13 -21.77 18.98
N LEU A 12 15.52 -22.02 17.82
CA LEU A 12 16.17 -21.82 16.52
C LEU A 12 16.09 -20.38 15.98
N ALA A 13 15.36 -19.47 16.64
CA ALA A 13 15.18 -18.09 16.18
C ALA A 13 16.23 -17.09 16.71
N ALA A 14 17.19 -17.53 17.54
CA ALA A 14 18.13 -16.63 18.24
C ALA A 14 19.45 -16.36 17.48
N CYS A 15 19.69 -16.98 16.32
CA CYS A 15 20.96 -16.86 15.59
C CYS A 15 20.84 -15.95 14.35
N SER A 16 20.45 -14.69 14.54
CA SER A 16 20.53 -13.68 13.48
C SER A 16 21.25 -12.44 14.01
N ASP A 17 22.46 -12.19 13.51
CA ASP A 17 23.31 -11.02 13.84
C ASP A 17 22.81 -9.70 13.18
N LYS A 18 21.55 -9.64 12.74
CA LYS A 18 20.92 -8.43 12.20
C LYS A 18 20.05 -7.77 13.26
N ALA A 19 20.02 -6.44 13.27
CA ALA A 19 19.12 -5.65 14.11
C ALA A 19 17.68 -6.18 14.02
N ASN A 20 17.23 -6.82 15.10
CA ASN A 20 15.90 -7.37 15.22
C ASN A 20 14.93 -6.23 15.52
N HIS A 21 14.11 -5.83 14.55
CA HIS A 21 13.07 -4.80 14.72
C HIS A 21 11.82 -5.33 15.44
N LEU A 22 11.89 -6.56 15.98
CA LEU A 22 10.97 -7.04 16.99
C LEU A 22 11.16 -6.17 18.23
N GLY A 23 10.36 -5.10 18.34
CA GLY A 23 10.34 -4.22 19.51
C GLY A 23 10.03 -4.98 20.80
N ASN A 24 9.83 -4.25 21.90
CA ASN A 24 9.64 -4.83 23.23
C ASN A 24 8.73 -6.09 23.21
N PRO A 25 9.24 -7.29 23.59
CA PRO A 25 8.51 -8.55 23.54
C PRO A 25 7.14 -8.52 24.23
N LEU A 26 7.00 -7.70 25.27
CA LEU A 26 5.75 -7.53 26.02
C LEU A 26 4.68 -6.78 25.21
N LEU A 27 5.08 -5.98 24.23
CA LEU A 27 4.19 -5.24 23.35
C LEU A 27 3.89 -6.00 22.05
N LEU A 28 4.54 -7.15 21.79
CA LEU A 28 4.34 -7.91 20.55
C LEU A 28 2.89 -8.30 20.26
N PRO A 29 2.06 -8.75 21.23
CA PRO A 29 0.66 -9.07 20.96
C PRO A 29 -0.13 -7.83 20.50
N PHE A 30 0.09 -6.68 21.13
CA PHE A 30 -0.56 -5.43 20.76
C PHE A 30 -0.09 -4.93 19.40
N ASN A 31 1.22 -4.97 19.14
CA ASN A 31 1.80 -4.61 17.86
C ASN A 31 1.28 -5.54 16.74
N ALA A 32 1.14 -6.84 17.01
CA ALA A 32 0.61 -7.80 16.04
C ALA A 32 -0.86 -7.49 15.67
N VAL A 33 -1.71 -7.19 16.65
CA VAL A 33 -3.11 -6.79 16.39
C VAL A 33 -3.17 -5.47 15.62
N SER A 34 -2.42 -4.46 16.05
CA SER A 34 -2.37 -3.14 15.37
C SER A 34 -1.90 -3.27 13.92
N ASN A 35 -0.85 -4.06 13.68
CA ASN A 35 -0.34 -4.34 12.34
C ASN A 35 -1.36 -5.10 11.48
N ALA A 36 -2.05 -6.08 12.06
CA ALA A 36 -3.09 -6.83 11.34
C ALA A 36 -4.26 -5.92 10.92
N VAL A 37 -4.71 -5.03 11.80
CA VAL A 37 -5.76 -4.05 11.50
C VAL A 37 -5.31 -3.05 10.43
N GLY A 38 -4.10 -2.50 10.55
CA GLY A 38 -3.53 -1.59 9.55
C GLY A 38 -3.41 -2.24 8.17
N ASN A 39 -2.91 -3.48 8.12
CA ASN A 39 -2.80 -4.25 6.88
C ASN A 39 -4.17 -4.53 6.24
N ALA A 40 -5.18 -4.88 7.05
CA ALA A 40 -6.54 -5.11 6.55
C ALA A 40 -7.17 -3.82 5.98
N ALA A 41 -7.00 -2.69 6.67
CA ALA A 41 -7.49 -1.39 6.20
C ALA A 41 -6.81 -0.97 4.88
N TYR A 42 -5.49 -1.10 4.80
CA TYR A 42 -4.73 -0.85 3.58
C TYR A 42 -5.18 -1.76 2.43
N ALA A 43 -5.32 -3.07 2.67
CA ALA A 43 -5.77 -4.03 1.66
C ALA A 43 -7.18 -3.70 1.14
N ASN A 44 -8.10 -3.31 2.03
CA ASN A 44 -9.43 -2.88 1.64
C ASN A 44 -9.40 -1.62 0.76
N ARG A 45 -8.57 -0.63 1.13
CA ARG A 45 -8.39 0.60 0.35
C ARG A 45 -7.82 0.31 -1.03
N ARG A 46 -6.77 -0.52 -1.10
CA ARG A 46 -6.15 -0.95 -2.35
C ARG A 46 -7.17 -1.65 -3.26
N ALA A 47 -8.00 -2.55 -2.72
CA ALA A 47 -9.02 -3.23 -3.50
C ALA A 47 -10.05 -2.26 -4.10
N LYS A 48 -10.48 -1.25 -3.33
CA LYS A 48 -11.39 -0.20 -3.82
C LYS A 48 -10.74 0.62 -4.94
N VAL A 49 -9.49 1.04 -4.76
CA VAL A 49 -8.73 1.78 -5.77
C VAL A 49 -8.54 0.94 -7.04
N GLU A 50 -8.25 -0.36 -6.89
CA GLU A 50 -8.13 -1.27 -8.02
C GLU A 50 -9.41 -1.36 -8.85
N VAL A 51 -10.55 -1.58 -8.19
CA VAL A 51 -11.85 -1.60 -8.88
C VAL A 51 -12.12 -0.27 -9.58
N PHE A 52 -11.88 0.84 -8.89
CA PHE A 52 -12.09 2.18 -9.44
C PHE A 52 -11.21 2.44 -10.67
N VAL A 53 -9.91 2.11 -10.57
CA VAL A 53 -8.94 2.31 -11.66
C VAL A 53 -9.31 1.48 -12.87
N LYS A 54 -9.60 0.18 -12.69
CA LYS A 54 -9.99 -0.71 -13.80
C LYS A 54 -11.28 -0.24 -14.48
N THR A 55 -12.23 0.27 -13.71
CA THR A 55 -13.53 0.74 -14.23
C THR A 55 -13.40 2.07 -14.99
N ASN A 56 -12.56 2.99 -14.53
CA ASN A 56 -12.50 4.37 -15.02
C ASN A 56 -11.21 4.71 -15.78
N HIS A 57 -10.44 3.70 -16.19
CA HIS A 57 -9.09 3.88 -16.74
C HIS A 57 -8.99 4.89 -17.89
N PRO A 58 -9.87 4.88 -18.92
CA PRO A 58 -9.80 5.89 -19.99
C PRO A 58 -9.92 7.33 -19.47
N ALA A 59 -10.82 7.57 -18.52
CA ALA A 59 -11.02 8.88 -17.89
C ALA A 59 -9.83 9.26 -17.00
N LEU A 60 -9.29 8.31 -16.23
CA LEU A 60 -8.06 8.52 -15.45
C LEU A 60 -6.87 8.91 -16.33
N MET A 61 -6.69 8.21 -17.44
CA MET A 61 -5.61 8.53 -18.39
C MET A 61 -5.82 9.90 -19.05
N SER A 62 -7.07 10.29 -19.30
CA SER A 62 -7.40 11.63 -19.79
C SER A 62 -7.05 12.72 -18.77
N ASP A 63 -7.53 12.57 -17.54
CA ASP A 63 -7.25 13.50 -16.44
C ASP A 63 -5.75 13.58 -16.15
N LEU A 64 -5.05 12.44 -16.14
CA LEU A 64 -3.61 12.41 -15.96
C LEU A 64 -2.89 13.22 -17.04
N ARG A 65 -3.24 13.05 -18.32
CA ARG A 65 -2.64 13.85 -19.41
C ARG A 65 -2.97 15.34 -19.29
N ALA A 66 -4.14 15.69 -18.76
CA ALA A 66 -4.55 17.08 -18.52
C ALA A 66 -3.86 17.71 -17.28
N GLY A 67 -3.12 16.93 -16.48
CA GLY A 67 -2.47 17.40 -15.25
C GLY A 67 -3.38 17.40 -14.03
N GLY A 68 -4.55 16.77 -14.13
CA GLY A 68 -5.58 16.75 -13.10
C GLY A 68 -6.97 16.53 -13.70
N GLY A 69 -7.94 16.29 -12.83
CA GLY A 69 -9.33 16.14 -13.22
C GLY A 69 -10.15 15.42 -12.15
N PRO A 70 -11.48 15.36 -12.33
CA PRO A 70 -12.39 14.83 -11.32
C PRO A 70 -12.17 13.34 -11.04
N THR A 71 -11.83 12.55 -12.05
CA THR A 71 -11.61 11.10 -11.91
C THR A 71 -10.29 10.81 -11.20
N LEU A 72 -9.23 11.53 -11.56
CA LEU A 72 -7.94 11.42 -10.88
C LEU A 72 -8.02 11.92 -9.42
N THR A 73 -8.78 13.00 -9.19
CA THR A 73 -9.05 13.51 -7.84
C THR A 73 -9.81 12.47 -7.01
N ALA A 74 -10.86 11.85 -7.57
CA ALA A 74 -11.60 10.79 -6.90
C ALA A 74 -10.74 9.56 -6.59
N ALA A 75 -9.82 9.19 -7.48
CA ALA A 75 -8.88 8.10 -7.20
C ALA A 75 -7.92 8.45 -6.04
N PHE A 76 -7.42 9.69 -5.99
CA PHE A 76 -6.62 10.17 -4.87
C PHE A 76 -7.40 10.24 -3.55
N ASP A 77 -8.67 10.65 -3.59
CA ASP A 77 -9.54 10.64 -2.42
C ASP A 77 -9.75 9.22 -1.92
N LEU A 78 -10.03 8.28 -2.83
CA LEU A 78 -10.23 6.87 -2.50
C LEU A 78 -8.97 6.24 -1.91
N ALA A 79 -7.80 6.65 -2.39
CA ALA A 79 -6.50 6.24 -1.89
C ALA A 79 -6.09 6.97 -0.59
N ASN A 80 -6.81 7.99 -0.15
CA ASN A 80 -6.45 8.86 0.98
C ASN A 80 -5.09 9.57 0.79
N VAL A 81 -4.88 10.13 -0.40
CA VAL A 81 -3.68 10.93 -0.73
C VAL A 81 -3.87 12.38 -0.28
N PRO A 82 -2.95 12.95 0.51
CA PRO A 82 -3.02 14.36 0.94
C PRO A 82 -3.09 15.33 -0.23
N ALA A 83 -3.94 16.36 -0.13
CA ALA A 83 -4.08 17.35 -1.20
C ALA A 83 -2.75 18.06 -1.54
N SER A 84 -1.88 18.29 -0.54
CA SER A 84 -0.59 18.96 -0.70
C SER A 84 0.40 18.22 -1.61
N VAL A 85 0.27 16.90 -1.76
CA VAL A 85 1.19 16.09 -2.56
C VAL A 85 0.64 15.75 -3.95
N ARG A 86 -0.65 15.97 -4.21
CA ARG A 86 -1.30 15.54 -5.46
C ARG A 86 -0.71 16.22 -6.69
N ALA A 87 -0.58 17.54 -6.69
CA ALA A 87 -0.07 18.28 -7.85
C ALA A 87 1.36 17.85 -8.26
N PRO A 88 2.37 17.87 -7.36
CA PRO A 88 3.71 17.40 -7.73
C PRO A 88 3.74 15.91 -8.12
N HIS A 89 2.92 15.08 -7.48
CA HIS A 89 2.83 13.66 -7.82
C HIS A 89 2.20 13.41 -9.19
N THR A 90 1.17 14.18 -9.57
CA THR A 90 0.56 14.10 -10.90
C THR A 90 1.59 14.43 -11.98
N LEU A 91 2.46 15.44 -11.78
CA LEU A 91 3.55 15.76 -12.70
C LEU A 91 4.52 14.59 -12.87
N GLN A 92 4.86 13.91 -11.76
CA GLN A 92 5.68 12.70 -11.82
C GLN A 92 4.97 11.59 -12.60
N MET A 93 3.70 11.32 -12.29
CA MET A 93 2.91 10.31 -13.00
C MET A 93 2.76 10.63 -14.51
N GLN A 94 2.71 11.90 -14.90
CA GLN A 94 2.70 12.28 -16.31
C GLN A 94 3.97 11.87 -17.04
N SER A 95 5.13 11.94 -16.38
CA SER A 95 6.41 11.50 -16.96
C SER A 95 6.41 9.99 -17.24
N ASP A 96 5.65 9.22 -16.45
CA ASP A 96 5.49 7.77 -16.60
C ASP A 96 4.18 7.37 -17.32
N ALA A 97 3.47 8.32 -17.95
CA ALA A 97 2.11 8.08 -18.45
C ALA A 97 2.02 6.91 -19.45
N ALA A 98 3.08 6.65 -20.22
CA ALA A 98 3.15 5.52 -21.14
C ALA A 98 3.05 4.16 -20.42
N LEU A 99 3.62 4.03 -19.23
CA LEU A 99 3.56 2.82 -18.41
C LEU A 99 2.12 2.49 -18.01
N TYR A 100 1.33 3.52 -17.68
CA TYR A 100 -0.02 3.34 -17.17
C TYR A 100 -1.06 3.01 -18.24
N GLN A 101 -0.73 3.15 -19.53
CA GLN A 101 -1.68 2.89 -20.63
C GLN A 101 -2.16 1.44 -20.66
N THR A 102 -1.27 0.49 -20.37
CA THR A 102 -1.59 -0.95 -20.44
C THR A 102 -1.35 -1.66 -19.10
N ASN A 103 -0.71 -1.00 -18.13
CA ASN A 103 -0.41 -1.57 -16.83
C ASN A 103 -1.24 -0.93 -15.71
N TYR A 104 -2.43 -1.49 -15.47
CA TYR A 104 -3.31 -1.07 -14.38
C TYR A 104 -2.64 -1.19 -13.01
N ALA A 105 -1.84 -2.24 -12.78
CA ALA A 105 -1.17 -2.46 -11.50
C ALA A 105 -0.13 -1.38 -11.19
N ALA A 106 0.57 -0.89 -12.22
CA ALA A 106 1.48 0.24 -12.09
C ALA A 106 0.71 1.52 -11.73
N LEU A 107 -0.41 1.80 -12.40
CA LEU A 107 -1.23 2.98 -12.09
C LEU A 107 -1.80 2.95 -10.66
N ILE A 108 -2.34 1.79 -10.24
CA ILE A 108 -2.84 1.59 -8.88
C ILE A 108 -1.73 1.84 -7.86
N THR A 109 -0.53 1.30 -8.11
CA THR A 109 0.62 1.45 -7.21
C THR A 109 1.10 2.90 -7.16
N ALA A 110 1.17 3.59 -8.30
CA ALA A 110 1.50 5.00 -8.37
C ALA A 110 0.51 5.87 -7.57
N ILE A 111 -0.78 5.58 -7.62
CA ILE A 111 -1.79 6.29 -6.82
C ILE A 111 -1.61 6.00 -5.32
N MET A 112 -1.36 4.75 -4.95
CA MET A 112 -1.32 4.31 -3.55
C MET A 112 -0.02 4.67 -2.82
N VAL A 113 1.11 4.83 -3.51
CA VAL A 113 2.43 5.02 -2.88
C VAL A 113 2.53 6.32 -2.07
N VAL A 114 1.74 7.33 -2.43
CA VAL A 114 1.67 8.63 -1.74
C VAL A 114 0.46 8.76 -0.81
N SER A 115 -0.22 7.65 -0.53
CA SER A 115 -1.33 7.64 0.43
C SER A 115 -0.85 7.79 1.87
N ASN A 116 -1.70 8.36 2.72
CA ASN A 116 -1.48 8.31 4.16
C ASN A 116 -1.62 6.86 4.67
N VAL A 117 -0.73 6.46 5.58
CA VAL A 117 -0.80 5.20 6.33
C VAL A 117 -2.04 5.21 7.22
#